data_AF-A0A7S0MJR9-F1
#
_entry.id   AF-A0A7S0MJR9-F1
#
_cell.length_a   1.000
_cell.length_b   1.000
_cell.length_c   1.000
_cell.angle_alpha   90.00
_cell.angle_beta   90.00
_cell.angle_gamma   90.00
#
_symmetry.space_group_name_H-M   'P 1'
#
loop_
_entity.id
_entity.type
_entity.pdbx_description
1 polymer ?
#
loop_
_entity_poly.entity_id
_entity_poly.type
_entity_poly.pdbx_seq_one_letter_code
_entity_poly.pdbx_strand_id
1 'polypeptide(L)'
;GVLFFLKKNRATFEEEVRKEIPNFRIFGYSSTGQAVEQPNSYPSYGPITYCSPATDYIVGLDLYNDAIEGPIIRKAEATAQVLAAPPFELRGLQTTFKLGTTTYMPLYETNGSYTVLHSPHYVGCIVTVFLFHPLLAAVLQDLSLRGTDVFLFDVDARNASAST
;
A
#
# COMPACT_ATOMS: atom_id res chain seq x y z
N GLY A 1 6.14 4.50 3.25
CA GLY A 1 7.13 3.99 2.29
C GLY A 1 7.18 2.49 2.42
N VAL A 2 6.97 1.79 1.31
CA VAL A 2 7.21 0.36 1.17
C VAL A 2 8.59 0.20 0.56
N LEU A 3 9.47 -0.56 1.22
CA LEU A 3 10.76 -0.93 0.64
C LEU A 3 10.67 -2.36 0.14
N PHE A 4 11.05 -2.56 -1.13
CA PHE A 4 11.10 -3.86 -1.75
C PHE A 4 12.48 -4.48 -1.57
N PHE A 5 12.53 -5.77 -1.27
CA PHE A 5 13.77 -6.51 -1.31
C PHE A 5 13.55 -7.99 -1.66
N LEU A 6 14.59 -8.57 -2.25
CA LEU A 6 14.63 -9.99 -2.59
C LEU A 6 14.73 -10.85 -1.33
N LYS A 7 14.11 -12.04 -1.35
CA LYS A 7 14.12 -13.03 -0.25
C LYS A 7 15.48 -13.22 0.40
N LYS A 8 16.55 -13.30 -0.39
CA LYS A 8 17.93 -13.52 0.09
C LYS A 8 18.40 -12.47 1.10
N ASN A 9 17.77 -11.29 1.13
CA ASN A 9 18.13 -10.19 2.01
C ASN A 9 17.22 -10.09 3.24
N ARG A 10 16.23 -10.98 3.43
CA ARG A 10 15.22 -10.85 4.50
C ARG A 10 15.83 -10.77 5.90
N ALA A 11 16.73 -11.68 6.25
CA ALA A 11 17.33 -11.71 7.59
C ALA A 11 18.11 -10.41 7.89
N THR A 12 18.99 -10.00 6.96
CA THR A 12 19.75 -8.75 7.07
C THR A 12 18.84 -7.53 7.13
N PHE A 13 17.81 -7.49 6.29
CA PHE A 13 16.83 -6.40 6.31
C PHE A 13 16.10 -6.30 7.65
N GLU A 14 15.57 -7.41 8.16
CA GLU A 14 14.87 -7.41 9.45
C GLU A 14 15.81 -7.03 10.60
N GLU A 15 17.08 -7.46 10.56
CA GLU A 15 18.10 -7.06 11.55
C GLU A 15 18.37 -5.55 11.53
N GLU A 16 18.53 -4.95 10.35
CA GLU A 16 18.72 -3.50 10.22
C GLU A 16 17.50 -2.72 10.72
N VAL A 17 16.28 -3.12 10.32
CA VAL A 17 15.05 -2.45 10.78
C VAL A 17 14.86 -2.62 12.29
N ARG A 18 15.25 -3.76 12.88
CA ARG A 18 15.16 -3.98 14.33
C ARG A 18 16.02 -3.05 15.17
N LYS A 19 17.05 -2.41 14.59
CA LYS A 19 17.83 -1.37 15.28
C LYS A 19 16.97 -0.15 15.63
N GLU A 20 15.96 0.13 14.82
CA GLU A 20 15.01 1.24 15.03
C GLU A 20 13.67 0.74 15.61
N ILE A 21 13.24 -0.47 15.23
CA ILE A 21 11.93 -1.05 15.59
C ILE A 21 12.14 -2.45 16.19
N PRO A 22 12.41 -2.57 17.51
CA PRO A 22 12.88 -3.81 18.13
C PRO A 22 12.03 -5.07 17.89
N ASN A 23 10.72 -4.91 17.67
CA ASN A 23 9.78 -6.00 17.45
C ASN A 23 9.35 -6.17 15.98
N PHE A 24 10.14 -5.64 15.04
CA PHE A 24 9.82 -5.72 13.62
C PHE A 24 9.73 -7.17 13.13
N ARG A 25 8.63 -7.46 12.42
CA ARG A 25 8.38 -8.72 11.71
C ARG A 25 7.60 -8.43 10.44
N ILE A 26 7.83 -9.25 9.41
CA ILE A 26 7.08 -9.17 8.17
C ILE A 26 5.82 -10.02 8.30
N PHE A 27 4.65 -9.42 8.09
CA PHE A 27 3.36 -10.09 8.24
C PHE A 27 2.41 -9.74 7.10
N GLY A 28 1.38 -10.56 6.94
CA GLY A 28 0.24 -10.33 6.04
C GLY A 28 -1.07 -10.60 6.78
N TYR A 29 -2.18 -10.53 6.07
CA TYR A 29 -3.48 -10.93 6.60
C TYR A 29 -3.94 -12.25 5.98
N SER A 30 -4.42 -13.18 6.81
CA SER A 30 -5.11 -14.39 6.36
C SER A 30 -6.41 -14.03 5.63
N SER A 31 -7.03 -15.02 4.98
CA SER A 31 -8.40 -14.88 4.43
C SER A 31 -9.44 -14.54 5.49
N THR A 32 -9.18 -14.82 6.76
CA THR A 32 -10.03 -14.48 7.91
C THR A 32 -9.69 -13.11 8.52
N GLY A 33 -8.73 -12.37 7.95
CA GLY A 33 -8.33 -11.05 8.43
C GLY A 33 -7.42 -11.06 9.66
N GLN A 34 -6.88 -12.22 10.06
CA GLN A 34 -5.91 -12.31 11.15
C GLN A 34 -4.51 -11.99 10.64
N ALA A 35 -3.74 -11.23 11.41
CA ALA A 35 -2.34 -10.97 11.09
C ALA A 35 -1.53 -12.28 11.25
N VAL A 36 -0.87 -12.70 10.18
CA VAL A 36 -0.04 -13.91 10.12
C VAL A 36 1.35 -13.55 9.64
N GLU A 37 2.37 -14.17 10.21
CA GLU A 37 3.74 -13.99 9.75
C GLU A 37 3.89 -14.48 8.30
N GLN A 38 4.54 -13.69 7.45
CA GLN A 38 4.72 -14.12 6.06
C GLN A 38 5.72 -15.29 5.99
N PRO A 39 5.38 -16.38 5.29
CA PRO A 39 6.27 -17.51 5.09
C PRO A 39 7.63 -17.08 4.53
N ASN A 40 8.71 -17.68 5.05
CA ASN A 40 10.06 -17.51 4.49
C ASN A 40 10.20 -18.05 3.06
N SER A 41 9.17 -18.70 2.50
CA SER A 41 9.20 -19.28 1.16
C SER A 41 9.09 -18.24 0.04
N TYR A 42 8.47 -17.07 0.27
CA TYR A 42 8.23 -16.09 -0.80
C TYR A 42 9.53 -15.57 -1.44
N PRO A 43 9.55 -15.37 -2.78
CA PRO A 43 10.75 -14.98 -3.53
C PRO A 43 11.17 -13.52 -3.29
N SER A 44 10.24 -12.68 -2.84
CA SER A 44 10.46 -11.26 -2.55
C SER A 44 9.43 -10.78 -1.53
N TYR A 45 9.73 -9.66 -0.88
CA TYR A 45 8.86 -9.01 0.10
C TYR A 45 8.82 -7.52 -0.15
N GLY A 46 7.70 -6.89 0.18
CA GLY A 46 7.56 -5.42 0.22
C GLY A 46 6.84 -4.99 1.48
N PRO A 47 7.49 -5.09 2.65
CA PRO A 47 6.92 -4.59 3.89
C PRO A 47 6.90 -3.07 3.95
N ILE A 48 5.91 -2.53 4.63
CA ILE A 48 5.93 -1.13 5.07
C ILE A 48 7.04 -0.95 6.10
N THR A 49 8.02 -0.08 5.81
CA THR A 49 9.12 0.25 6.73
C THR A 49 8.97 1.61 7.37
N TYR A 50 8.26 2.51 6.70
CA TYR A 50 8.02 3.86 7.16
C TYR A 50 6.57 4.24 6.90
N CYS A 51 5.94 4.96 7.82
CA CYS A 51 4.60 5.50 7.64
C CYS A 51 4.49 6.87 8.30
N SER A 52 3.64 7.73 7.73
CA SER A 52 3.35 9.06 8.25
C SER A 52 1.84 9.34 8.15
N PRO A 53 1.15 9.64 9.26
CA PRO A 53 1.68 9.66 10.63
C PRO A 53 2.18 8.26 11.05
N ALA A 54 3.17 8.23 11.97
CA ALA A 54 3.75 6.99 12.45
C ALA A 54 2.67 6.12 13.09
N THR A 55 2.53 4.89 12.59
CA THR A 55 1.51 3.92 12.99
C THR A 55 2.13 2.53 13.06
N ASP A 56 2.44 2.08 14.28
CA ASP A 56 3.18 0.83 14.52
C ASP A 56 2.45 -0.43 14.03
N TYR A 57 1.12 -0.36 13.87
CA TYR A 57 0.29 -1.53 13.52
C TYR A 57 0.35 -1.92 12.03
N ILE A 58 0.87 -1.06 11.14
CA ILE A 58 1.07 -1.40 9.71
C ILE A 58 2.54 -1.64 9.36
N VAL A 59 3.48 -1.22 10.21
CA VAL A 59 4.90 -1.42 9.93
C VAL A 59 5.21 -2.91 9.95
N GLY A 60 5.75 -3.42 8.83
CA GLY A 60 5.96 -4.85 8.60
C GLY A 60 4.89 -5.52 7.74
N LEU A 61 3.76 -4.86 7.47
CA LEU A 61 2.73 -5.37 6.56
C LEU A 61 3.29 -5.49 5.14
N ASP A 62 3.33 -6.71 4.61
CA ASP A 62 3.83 -7.04 3.29
C ASP A 62 2.78 -6.83 2.21
N LEU A 63 2.80 -5.64 1.62
CA LEU A 63 1.86 -5.26 0.57
C LEU A 63 2.18 -5.96 -0.75
N TYR A 64 3.43 -6.36 -0.99
CA TYR A 64 3.82 -7.00 -2.25
C TYR A 64 3.18 -8.38 -2.42
N ASN A 65 3.06 -9.15 -1.33
CA ASN A 65 2.41 -10.45 -1.32
C ASN A 65 0.94 -10.41 -0.88
N ASP A 66 0.37 -9.22 -0.69
CA ASP A 66 -1.05 -9.07 -0.40
C ASP A 66 -1.90 -9.44 -1.63
N ALA A 67 -3.06 -10.08 -1.38
CA ALA A 67 -3.94 -10.57 -2.44
C ALA A 67 -4.60 -9.43 -3.25
N ILE A 68 -4.85 -8.28 -2.62
CA ILE A 68 -5.50 -7.11 -3.23
C ILE A 68 -4.44 -6.14 -3.74
N GLU A 69 -3.49 -5.78 -2.89
CA GLU A 69 -2.54 -4.69 -3.17
C GLU A 69 -1.35 -5.16 -4.02
N GLY A 70 -0.90 -6.41 -3.82
CA GLY A 70 0.27 -6.97 -4.49
C GLY A 70 0.20 -6.97 -6.03
N PRO A 71 -0.91 -7.38 -6.67
CA PRO A 71 -1.06 -7.28 -8.12
C PRO A 71 -0.92 -5.85 -8.66
N ILE A 72 -1.38 -4.86 -7.90
CA ILE A 72 -1.33 -3.44 -8.31
C ILE A 72 0.10 -2.92 -8.21
N ILE A 73 0.82 -3.26 -7.13
CA ILE A 73 2.23 -2.90 -6.96
C ILE A 73 3.07 -3.47 -8.09
N ARG A 74 2.92 -4.77 -8.41
CA ARG A 74 3.63 -5.40 -9.53
C ARG A 74 3.30 -4.75 -10.88
N LYS A 75 2.04 -4.35 -11.09
CA LYS A 75 1.65 -3.62 -12.29
C LYS A 75 2.31 -2.25 -12.34
N ALA A 76 2.35 -1.51 -11.23
CA ALA A 76 2.98 -0.20 -11.13
C ALA A 76 4.49 -0.28 -11.39
N GLU A 77 5.15 -1.30 -10.86
CA GLU A 77 6.55 -1.63 -11.13
C GLU A 77 6.78 -1.89 -12.63
N ALA A 78 5.96 -2.76 -13.24
CA ALA A 78 6.12 -3.19 -14.62
C ALA A 78 5.82 -2.07 -15.64
N THR A 79 4.88 -1.16 -15.33
CA THR A 79 4.52 -0.06 -16.23
C THR A 79 5.22 1.25 -15.92
N ALA A 80 5.92 1.34 -14.78
CA ALA A 80 6.49 2.57 -14.25
C ALA A 80 5.47 3.71 -14.11
N GLN A 81 4.22 3.38 -13.81
CA GLN A 81 3.13 4.34 -13.65
C GLN A 81 2.65 4.38 -12.22
N VAL A 82 2.19 5.56 -11.80
CA VAL A 82 1.38 5.69 -10.59
C VAL A 82 0.04 5.03 -10.84
N LEU A 83 -0.31 4.04 -10.01
CA LEU A 83 -1.57 3.32 -10.10
C LEU A 83 -2.40 3.52 -8.84
N ALA A 84 -3.71 3.64 -9.00
CA ALA A 84 -4.66 3.60 -7.90
C ALA A 84 -5.31 2.22 -7.80
N ALA A 85 -5.56 1.75 -6.59
CA ALA A 85 -6.45 0.63 -6.36
C ALA A 85 -7.91 1.06 -6.58
N PRO A 86 -8.79 0.15 -7.02
CA PRO A 86 -10.23 0.38 -6.91
C PRO A 86 -10.61 0.60 -5.43
N PRO A 87 -11.75 1.21 -5.12
CA PRO A 87 -12.27 1.29 -3.76
C PRO A 87 -12.29 -0.06 -3.03
N PHE A 88 -11.73 -0.11 -1.82
CA PHE A 88 -11.79 -1.30 -0.96
C PHE A 88 -11.78 -0.93 0.52
N GLU A 89 -12.11 -1.91 1.36
CA GLU A 89 -11.93 -1.78 2.81
C GLU A 89 -10.45 -1.89 3.18
N LEU A 90 -9.89 -0.76 3.62
CA LEU A 90 -8.51 -0.63 4.05
C LEU A 90 -8.32 -1.41 5.35
N ARG A 91 -7.46 -2.42 5.28
CA ARG A 91 -7.06 -3.26 6.42
C ARG A 91 -5.96 -2.58 7.22
N GLY A 92 -5.79 -3.03 8.45
CA GLY A 92 -4.79 -2.49 9.36
C GLY A 92 -5.17 -1.17 10.01
N LEU A 93 -5.90 -0.26 9.37
CA LEU A 93 -6.19 1.06 9.95
C LEU A 93 -7.09 1.00 11.20
N GLN A 94 -6.65 1.64 12.29
CA GLN A 94 -7.43 1.86 13.51
C GLN A 94 -8.42 3.03 13.35
N THR A 95 -9.33 2.91 12.38
CA THR A 95 -10.35 3.94 12.10
C THR A 95 -11.72 3.32 11.93
N THR A 96 -12.75 4.07 12.30
CA THR A 96 -14.16 3.72 12.06
C THR A 96 -14.50 3.71 10.57
N PHE A 97 -13.75 4.46 9.76
CA PHE A 97 -13.95 4.57 8.31
C PHE A 97 -12.89 3.78 7.56
N LYS A 98 -13.28 2.66 6.94
CA LYS A 98 -12.32 1.78 6.24
C LYS A 98 -12.41 1.89 4.72
N LEU A 99 -13.47 2.45 4.16
CA LEU A 99 -13.59 2.57 2.71
C LEU A 99 -12.68 3.68 2.17
N GLY A 100 -11.83 3.31 1.22
CA GLY A 100 -10.93 4.25 0.57
C GLY A 100 -10.25 3.64 -0.64
N THR A 101 -9.20 4.33 -1.10
CA THR A 101 -8.31 3.86 -2.16
C THR A 101 -6.85 4.08 -1.74
N THR A 102 -5.95 3.34 -2.36
CA THR A 102 -4.51 3.48 -2.21
C THR A 102 -3.89 3.81 -3.56
N THR A 103 -2.92 4.70 -3.58
CA THR A 103 -2.08 4.93 -4.76
C THR A 103 -0.68 4.38 -4.52
N TYR A 104 -0.10 3.82 -5.57
CA TYR A 104 1.22 3.19 -5.58
C TYR A 104 2.08 3.91 -6.60
N MET A 105 3.16 4.51 -6.11
CA MET A 105 4.14 5.20 -6.92
C MET A 105 5.43 4.39 -6.86
N PRO A 106 5.86 3.76 -7.97
CA PRO A 106 7.07 2.95 -7.98
C PRO A 106 8.29 3.84 -7.74
N LEU A 107 9.24 3.32 -6.98
CA LEU A 107 10.49 3.96 -6.63
C LEU A 107 11.65 3.14 -7.21
N TYR A 108 12.53 3.82 -7.91
CA TYR A 108 13.71 3.25 -8.53
C TYR A 108 14.96 3.94 -8.02
N GLU A 109 16.08 3.23 -8.01
CA GLU A 109 17.40 3.79 -7.74
C GLU A 109 18.12 4.11 -9.05
N THR A 110 18.70 5.31 -9.12
CA THR A 110 19.50 5.78 -10.26
C THR A 110 20.67 6.59 -9.71
N ASN A 111 21.89 6.12 -9.95
CA ASN A 111 23.14 6.78 -9.52
C ASN A 111 23.17 7.14 -8.02
N GLY A 112 22.70 6.24 -7.15
CA GLY A 112 22.65 6.45 -5.70
C GLY A 112 21.60 7.45 -5.23
N SER A 113 20.69 7.87 -6.12
CA SER A 113 19.51 8.68 -5.80
C SER A 113 18.23 7.92 -6.10
N TYR A 114 17.16 8.22 -5.36
CA TYR A 114 15.85 7.64 -5.60
C TYR A 114 15.03 8.50 -6.56
N THR A 115 14.34 7.86 -7.51
CA THR A 115 13.51 8.54 -8.51
C THR A 115 12.24 7.74 -8.79
N VAL A 116 11.21 8.44 -9.25
CA VAL A 116 9.96 7.85 -9.76
C VAL A 116 10.00 7.62 -11.27
N LEU A 117 11.07 8.07 -11.93
CA LEU A 117 11.33 7.79 -13.33
C LEU A 117 11.87 6.37 -13.49
N HIS A 118 11.40 5.68 -14.51
CA HIS A 118 11.75 4.29 -14.74
C HIS A 118 13.27 4.06 -14.80
N SER A 119 13.74 3.06 -14.07
CA SER A 119 15.11 2.55 -14.07
C SER A 119 15.08 1.03 -13.84
N PRO A 120 16.07 0.26 -14.31
CA PRO A 120 16.12 -1.19 -14.08
C PRO A 120 16.24 -1.58 -12.60
N HIS A 121 16.53 -0.63 -11.71
CA HIS A 121 16.73 -0.87 -10.29
C HIS A 121 15.51 -0.47 -9.47
N TYR A 122 14.46 -1.29 -9.48
CA TYR A 122 13.30 -1.10 -8.60
C TYR A 122 13.69 -1.33 -7.13
N VAL A 123 13.31 -0.40 -6.25
CA VAL A 123 13.64 -0.44 -4.81
C VAL A 123 12.42 -0.48 -3.90
N GLY A 124 11.22 -0.22 -4.42
CA GLY A 124 10.00 -0.23 -3.61
C GLY A 124 8.94 0.72 -4.15
N CYS A 125 7.99 1.10 -3.32
CA CYS A 125 6.96 2.03 -3.71
C CYS A 125 6.57 2.99 -2.57
N ILE A 126 6.16 4.19 -2.97
CA ILE A 126 5.46 5.10 -2.08
C ILE A 126 3.98 4.75 -2.16
N VAL A 127 3.38 4.47 -1.00
CA VAL A 127 1.95 4.17 -0.88
C VAL A 127 1.27 5.33 -0.17
N THR A 128 0.22 5.86 -0.79
CA THR A 128 -0.62 6.89 -0.19
C THR A 128 -2.03 6.36 -0.03
N VAL A 129 -2.60 6.55 1.16
CA VAL A 129 -3.95 6.09 1.50
C VAL A 129 -4.91 7.28 1.48
N PHE A 130 -6.03 7.13 0.79
CA PHE A 130 -7.10 8.10 0.72
C PHE A 130 -8.38 7.52 1.32
N LEU A 131 -8.77 8.02 2.49
CA LEU A 131 -10.04 7.67 3.12
C LEU A 131 -11.16 8.53 2.54
N PHE A 132 -12.21 7.91 1.99
CA PHE A 132 -13.26 8.68 1.31
C PHE A 132 -14.10 9.52 2.27
N HIS A 133 -14.42 9.02 3.46
CA HIS A 133 -15.21 9.77 4.43
C HIS A 133 -14.61 11.15 4.77
N PRO A 134 -13.35 11.26 5.26
CA PRO A 134 -12.77 12.57 5.56
C PRO A 134 -12.57 13.44 4.31
N LEU A 135 -12.27 12.85 3.15
CA LEU A 135 -12.18 13.57 1.88
C LEU A 135 -13.52 14.22 1.50
N LEU A 136 -14.61 13.46 1.53
CA LEU A 136 -15.94 13.96 1.21
C LEU A 136 -16.42 14.98 2.25
N ALA A 137 -16.16 14.75 3.53
CA ALA A 137 -16.49 15.69 4.59
C ALA A 137 -15.81 17.05 4.39
N ALA A 138 -14.51 17.05 4.03
CA ALA A 138 -13.77 18.27 3.73
C ALA A 138 -14.35 19.01 2.51
N VAL A 139 -14.63 18.30 1.41
CA VAL A 139 -15.21 18.90 0.20
C VAL A 139 -16.59 19.50 0.46
N LEU A 140 -17.46 18.78 1.19
CA LEU A 140 -18.80 19.26 1.54
C LEU A 140 -18.76 20.51 2.41
N GLN A 141 -17.82 20.54 3.37
CA GLN A 141 -17.61 21.68 4.25
C GLN A 141 -17.13 22.91 3.45
N ASP A 142 -16.12 22.74 2.59
CA ASP A 142 -15.55 23.83 1.79
C ASP A 142 -16.57 24.41 0.81
N LEU A 143 -17.41 23.57 0.20
CA LEU A 143 -18.44 24.00 -0.75
C LEU A 143 -19.70 24.54 -0.06
N SER A 144 -19.76 24.53 1.28
CA SER A 144 -20.94 24.94 2.06
C SER A 144 -22.24 24.24 1.62
N LEU A 145 -22.13 23.01 1.10
CA LEU A 145 -23.27 22.25 0.62
C LEU A 145 -24.03 21.65 1.81
N ARG A 146 -25.22 22.18 2.08
CA ARG A 146 -26.13 21.66 3.11
C ARG A 146 -27.32 20.99 2.42
N GLY A 147 -27.70 19.79 2.89
CA GLY A 147 -28.85 19.06 2.36
C GLY A 147 -28.66 18.50 0.96
N THR A 148 -27.40 18.33 0.51
CA THR A 148 -27.06 17.72 -0.77
C THR A 148 -26.47 16.34 -0.54
N ASP A 149 -27.04 15.33 -1.19
CA ASP A 149 -26.48 13.98 -1.20
C ASP A 149 -25.37 13.90 -2.24
N VAL A 150 -24.18 13.46 -1.80
CA VAL A 150 -23.02 13.26 -2.69
C VAL A 150 -22.70 11.78 -2.75
N PHE A 151 -22.61 11.27 -3.97
CA PHE A 151 -22.26 9.89 -4.26
C PHE A 151 -20.97 9.83 -5.07
N LEU A 152 -20.05 8.95 -4.67
CA LEU A 152 -18.80 8.68 -5.38
C LEU A 152 -18.88 7.30 -6.03
N PHE A 153 -18.62 7.23 -7.32
CA PHE A 153 -18.64 5.98 -8.08
C PHE A 153 -17.31 5.74 -8.77
N ASP A 154 -16.80 4.52 -8.66
CA ASP A 154 -15.78 4.01 -9.58
C ASP A 154 -16.49 3.52 -10.85
N VAL A 155 -16.34 4.27 -11.93
CA VAL A 155 -16.98 3.96 -13.22
C VAL A 155 -16.32 2.77 -13.93
N ASP A 156 -15.06 2.48 -13.61
CA ASP A 156 -14.27 1.42 -14.25
C ASP A 156 -14.45 0.07 -13.56
N ALA A 157 -14.89 0.05 -12.30
CA ALA A 157 -15.24 -1.17 -11.56
C ALA A 157 -16.27 -2.05 -12.30
N ARG A 158 -17.15 -1.45 -13.13
CA ARG A 158 -18.13 -2.18 -13.94
C ARG A 158 -17.52 -2.94 -15.13
N ASN A 159 -16.38 -2.48 -15.64
CA ASN A 159 -15.73 -3.10 -16.78
C ASN A 159 -14.86 -4.30 -16.37
N ALA A 160 -14.39 -4.33 -15.12
CA ALA A 160 -13.58 -5.41 -14.58
C ALA A 160 -14.38 -6.73 -14.39
N SER A 161 -15.67 -6.64 -14.05
CA SER A 161 -16.56 -7.81 -13.84
C SER A 161 -17.10 -8.44 -15.12
N ALA A 162 -16.90 -7.83 -16.29
CA ALA A 162 -17.34 -8.37 -17.58
C ALA A 162 -16.26 -9.21 -18.29
N SER A 163 -15.06 -9.34 -17.68
CA SER A 163 -13.90 -10.02 -18.27
C SER A 163 -13.56 -11.36 -17.61
N THR A 164 -14.44 -11.90 -16.76
CA THR A 164 -14.32 -13.22 -16.12
C THR A 164 -15.28 -14.23 -16.70
#